data_AF-A0A2V9VXW8-F1
#
_entry.id   AF-A0A2V9VXW8-F1
#
_cell.length_a   1.000
_cell.length_b   1.000
_cell.length_c   1.000
_cell.angle_alpha   90.00
_cell.angle_beta   90.00
_cell.angle_gamma   90.00
#
_symmetry.space_group_name_H-M   'P 1'
#
loop_
_entity.id
_entity.type
_entity.pdbx_description
1 polymer ?
#
loop_
_entity_poly.entity_id
_entity_poly.type
_entity_poly.pdbx_seq_one_letter_code
_entity_poly.pdbx_strand_id
1 'polypeptide(L)' 'GKKVDFVSRYFKPSYGMPEDPVTGSAHCALAPYWANRLGKSRLHAEQLSERGGEIWCDMAGDRVILKGRAVLVMEGTLVI' A
#
# COMPACT_ATOMS: atom_id res chain seq x y z
N GLY A 1 9.61 8.85 2.35
CA GLY A 1 10.41 9.48 3.41
C GLY A 1 11.85 9.87 3.03
N LYS A 2 12.14 10.11 1.73
CA LYS A 2 13.35 10.75 1.15
C LYS A 2 13.28 10.63 -0.39
N LYS A 3 12.66 9.54 -0.88
CA LYS A 3 12.38 9.25 -2.31
C LYS A 3 10.89 9.12 -2.65
N VAL A 4 10.05 8.78 -1.67
CA VAL A 4 8.59 8.66 -1.78
C VAL A 4 7.88 9.68 -0.88
N ASP A 5 6.61 9.99 -1.19
CA ASP A 5 5.81 11.01 -0.52
C ASP A 5 5.51 10.64 0.93
N PHE A 6 5.18 9.39 1.21
CA PHE A 6 5.01 8.89 2.58
C PHE A 6 5.39 7.41 2.71
N VAL A 7 5.55 6.96 3.95
CA VAL A 7 5.86 5.57 4.28
C VAL A 7 4.89 5.05 5.34
N SER A 8 4.70 3.73 5.38
CA SER A 8 3.84 3.08 6.38
C SER A 8 4.42 1.73 6.84
N ARG A 9 3.90 1.24 7.97
CA ARG A 9 4.01 -0.15 8.44
C ARG A 9 2.66 -0.54 9.03
N TYR A 10 2.25 -1.81 8.90
CA TYR A 10 0.94 -2.26 9.33
C TYR A 10 1.04 -3.54 10.18
N PHE A 11 0.77 -3.39 11.48
CA PHE A 11 0.86 -4.47 12.46
C PHE A 11 -0.53 -4.96 12.84
N LYS A 12 -0.74 -6.28 12.78
CA LYS A 12 -2.04 -6.89 13.06
C LYS A 12 -1.96 -8.19 13.88
N PRO A 13 -1.25 -8.20 15.02
CA PRO A 13 -0.96 -9.44 15.76
C PRO A 13 -2.22 -10.19 16.22
N SER A 14 -3.32 -9.49 16.46
CA SER A 14 -4.61 -10.10 16.83
C SER A 14 -5.22 -11.01 15.76
N TYR A 15 -4.73 -10.96 14.52
CA TYR A 15 -5.15 -11.81 13.40
C TYR A 15 -4.12 -12.91 13.09
N GLY A 16 -3.17 -13.17 14.00
CA GLY A 16 -2.10 -14.15 13.81
C GLY A 16 -1.01 -13.70 12.84
N MET A 17 -1.03 -12.45 12.39
CA MET A 17 -0.05 -11.87 11.47
C MET A 17 0.70 -10.72 12.18
N PRO A 18 1.98 -10.91 12.55
CA PRO A 18 2.76 -9.88 13.23
C PRO A 18 2.81 -8.57 12.45
N GLU A 19 3.06 -8.65 11.14
CA GLU A 19 3.11 -7.52 10.22
C GLU A 19 2.64 -7.96 8.84
N ASP A 20 1.79 -7.15 8.21
CA ASP A 20 1.37 -7.35 6.83
C ASP A 20 2.44 -6.77 5.87
N PRO A 21 2.91 -7.53 4.86
CA PRO A 21 3.88 -7.03 3.90
C PRO A 21 3.45 -5.74 3.19
N VAL A 22 2.22 -5.67 2.68
CA VAL A 22 1.69 -4.55 1.89
C VAL A 22 0.17 -4.48 2.05
N THR A 23 -0.35 -3.42 2.67
CA THR A 23 -1.77 -3.33 3.04
C THR A 23 -2.47 -2.24 2.23
N GLY A 24 -3.09 -2.63 1.12
CA GLY A 24 -3.82 -1.69 0.25
C GLY A 24 -4.97 -0.96 0.97
N SER A 25 -5.76 -1.67 1.77
CA SER A 25 -6.92 -1.07 2.47
C SER A 25 -6.53 0.06 3.43
N ALA A 26 -5.36 -0.03 4.08
CA ALA A 26 -4.84 1.05 4.93
C ALA A 26 -4.62 2.35 4.12
N HIS A 27 -4.28 2.24 2.84
CA HIS A 27 -4.02 3.38 1.97
C HIS A 27 -5.29 4.15 1.58
N CYS A 28 -6.48 3.57 1.75
CA CYS A 28 -7.74 4.30 1.64
C CYS A 28 -7.86 5.42 2.70
N ALA A 29 -7.22 5.26 3.86
CA ALA A 29 -7.15 6.30 4.90
C ALA A 29 -5.87 7.13 4.81
N LEU A 30 -4.73 6.50 4.52
CA LEU A 30 -3.43 7.18 4.49
C LEU A 30 -3.28 8.13 3.30
N ALA A 31 -3.76 7.74 2.11
CA ALA A 31 -3.65 8.58 0.92
C ALA A 31 -4.35 9.94 1.07
N PRO A 32 -5.63 10.06 1.47
CA PRO A 32 -6.28 11.37 1.64
C PRO A 32 -5.62 12.20 2.75
N TYR A 33 -5.17 11.56 3.83
CA TYR A 33 -4.45 12.23 4.92
C TYR A 33 -3.15 12.89 4.42
N TRP A 34 -2.32 12.15 3.69
CA TRP A 34 -1.07 12.68 3.15
C TRP A 34 -1.28 13.61 1.95
N ALA A 35 -2.30 13.36 1.13
CA ALA A 35 -2.67 14.23 0.00
C ALA A 35 -2.97 15.65 0.48
N ASN A 36 -3.78 15.76 1.54
CA ASN A 36 -4.11 17.03 2.17
C ASN A 36 -2.86 17.71 2.75
N ARG A 37 -2.04 16.97 3.52
CA ARG A 37 -0.83 17.52 4.14
C ARG A 37 0.23 17.97 3.15
N LEU A 38 0.35 17.29 2.00
CA LEU A 38 1.39 17.55 1.01
C LEU A 38 0.89 18.42 -0.16
N GLY A 39 -0.41 18.71 -0.23
CA GLY A 39 -1.00 19.44 -1.35
C GLY A 39 -0.90 18.70 -2.69
N LYS A 40 -0.97 17.35 -2.67
CA LYS A 40 -0.79 16.51 -3.86
C LYS A 40 -2.00 15.61 -4.10
N SER A 41 -2.38 15.45 -5.37
CA SER A 41 -3.45 14.52 -5.79
C SER A 41 -2.94 13.16 -6.24
N ARG A 42 -1.65 13.03 -6.54
CA ARG A 42 -0.96 11.77 -6.85
C ARG A 42 0.17 11.58 -5.85
N LEU A 43 0.20 10.42 -5.22
CA LEU A 43 1.17 10.09 -4.19
C LEU A 43 1.86 8.77 -4.52
N HIS A 44 3.14 8.71 -4.23
CA HIS A 44 3.91 7.49 -4.20
C HIS A 44 4.23 7.12 -2.75
N ALA A 45 3.86 5.91 -2.34
CA ALA A 45 4.04 5.39 -0.99
C ALA A 45 4.85 4.10 -0.98
N GLU A 46 5.58 3.87 0.12
CA GLU A 46 6.23 2.59 0.42
C GLU A 46 5.73 2.04 1.77
N GLN A 47 5.38 0.75 1.81
CA GLN A 47 5.17 0.02 3.05
C GLN A 47 6.48 -0.68 3.44
N LEU A 48 7.09 -0.21 4.52
CA LEU A 48 8.43 -0.63 4.98
C LEU A 48 8.35 -1.86 5.90
N SER A 49 7.65 -2.90 5.43
CA SER A 49 7.75 -4.24 6.01
C SER A 49 9.09 -4.89 5.62
N GLU A 50 9.42 -6.04 6.20
CA GLU A 50 10.62 -6.82 5.80
C GLU A 50 10.65 -7.13 4.29
N ARG A 51 9.49 -7.41 3.69
CA ARG A 51 9.38 -7.67 2.24
C ARG A 51 9.32 -6.41 1.40
N GLY A 52 8.86 -5.30 1.97
CA GLY A 52 8.64 -4.04 1.28
C GLY A 52 7.47 -4.06 0.28
N GLY A 53 7.06 -2.88 -0.16
CA GLY A 53 6.16 -2.73 -1.30
C GLY A 53 5.84 -1.29 -1.63
N GLU A 54 5.75 -1.00 -2.93
CA GLU A 54 5.39 0.32 -3.46
C GLU A 54 3.90 0.37 -3.82
N ILE A 55 3.25 1.50 -3.52
CA ILE A 55 1.85 1.75 -3.80
C ILE A 55 1.72 3.17 -4.36
N TRP A 56 1.10 3.29 -5.53
CA TRP A 56 0.73 4.59 -6.11
C TRP A 56 -0.73 4.87 -5.79
N CYS A 57 -1.00 6.06 -5.27
CA CYS A 57 -2.33 6.49 -4.86
C CYS A 57 -2.74 7.72 -5.66
N ASP A 58 -3.81 7.61 -6.45
CA ASP A 58 -4.42 8.74 -7.13
C ASP A 58 -5.74 9.11 -6.44
N MET A 59 -5.86 10.37 -6.01
CA MET A 59 -7.10 10.94 -5.49
C MET A 59 -8.10 11.13 -6.64
N ALA A 60 -9.30 10.55 -6.50
CA ALA A 60 -10.36 10.58 -7.50
C ALA A 60 -11.70 10.92 -6.82
N GLY A 61 -11.84 12.19 -6.41
CA GLY A 61 -13.03 12.65 -5.68
C GLY A 61 -13.14 12.01 -4.31
N ASP A 62 -14.21 11.26 -4.08
CA ASP A 62 -14.48 10.48 -2.86
C ASP A 62 -13.76 9.12 -2.83
N ARG A 63 -12.97 8.80 -3.87
CA ARG A 63 -12.23 7.54 -4.00
C ARG A 63 -10.73 7.75 -4.04
N VAL A 64 -10.01 6.67 -3.71
CA VAL A 64 -8.57 6.53 -3.93
C VAL A 64 -8.36 5.37 -4.89
N ILE A 65 -7.67 5.61 -6.00
CA ILE A 65 -7.23 4.56 -6.91
C ILE A 65 -5.84 4.11 -6.46
N LEU A 66 -5.74 2.86 -6.04
CA LEU A 66 -4.48 2.23 -5.65
C LEU A 66 -3.93 1.42 -6.82
N LYS A 67 -2.64 1.59 -7.09
CA LYS A 67 -1.91 0.87 -8.14
C LYS A 67 -0.64 0.27 -7.55
N GLY A 68 -0.25 -0.87 -8.09
CA GLY A 68 0.99 -1.56 -7.73
C GLY A 68 1.45 -2.44 -8.89
N ARG A 69 2.72 -2.83 -8.87
CA ARG A 69 3.25 -3.84 -9.79
C ARG A 69 3.06 -5.22 -9.19
N ALA A 70 2.75 -6.20 -10.02
CA ALA A 70 2.68 -7.60 -9.64
C ALA A 70 3.75 -8.39 -10.39
N VAL A 71 4.24 -9.46 -9.76
CA VAL A 71 5.18 -10.42 -10.36
C VAL A 71 4.60 -11.81 -10.14
N LEU A 72 4.51 -12.61 -11.21
CA LEU A 72 4.12 -14.00 -11.12
C LEU A 72 5.24 -14.80 -10.45
N VAL A 73 4.93 -15.45 -9.32
CA VAL A 73 5.89 -16.25 -8.56
C VAL A 73 5.80 -17.74 -8.87
N MET A 74 4.60 -18.24 -9.17
CA MET A 74 4.35 -19.64 -9.49
C MET A 74 3.04 -19.75 -10.28
N GLU A 75 3.01 -20.69 -11.21
CA GLU A 75 1.82 -21.11 -11.93
C GLU A 75 1.71 -22.64 -11.86
N GLY A 76 0.50 -23.16 -11.70
CA GLY A 76 0.26 -24.60 -11.56
C GLY A 76 -1.22 -24.95 -11.59
N THR A 77 -1.53 -26.24 -11.54
CA THR A 77 -2.90 -26.77 -11.50
C THR A 77 -3.18 -27.40 -10.15
N LEU A 78 -4.27 -27.00 -9.50
CA LEU A 78 -4.80 -27.69 -8.32
C LEU A 78 -5.77 -28.77 -8.79
N VAL A 79 -5.41 -30.04 -8.57
CA VAL A 79 -6.31 -31.18 -8.81
C VAL A 79 -7.02 -31.49 -7.49
N ILE A 80 -8.35 -31.55 -7.54
CA ILE A 80 -9.23 -31.85 -6.40
C ILE A 80 -9.74 -33.27 -6.56
#